data_AF-A0A5E4NL22-F1
#
_entry.id   AF-A0A5E4NL22-F1
#
_cell.length_a   1.000
_cell.length_b   1.000
_cell.length_c   1.000
_cell.angle_alpha   90.00
_cell.angle_beta   90.00
_cell.angle_gamma   90.00
#
_symmetry.space_group_name_H-M   'P 1'
#
loop_
_entity.id
_entity.type
_entity.pdbx_description
1 polymer ?
#
loop_
_entity_poly.entity_id
_entity_poly.type
_entity_poly.pdbx_seq_one_letter_code
_entity_poly.pdbx_strand_id
1 'polypeptide(L)'
;MISKNGLVSVYGLLLGIFVLFIILLLPNTILSAYSTNVNTFHVFFFYAIISNVLVRIFNRGVVYKICAQALFLGLAMAAGCLISFQAPSSWKPFGWYIIVMTIFHYSEFLSISVCNPKTLTPSSFMLNHSIAYGVAAMTSWLEYLLWYYFLPDMKNIHEISYVGMVFCAVGEILRKAAIWTARDNFTHLVQQEKAQTHALVTHGVYSWFRHPSYVGWFYWCIGTQV
;
A
#
# COMPACT_ATOMS: atom_id res chain seq x y z
N MET A 1 6.86 -7.07 19.79
CA MET A 1 6.49 -8.36 19.17
C MET A 1 5.28 -8.13 18.29
N ILE A 2 5.27 -8.63 17.05
CA ILE A 2 4.13 -8.50 16.14
C ILE A 2 2.92 -9.28 16.68
N SER A 3 1.70 -8.73 16.53
CA SER A 3 0.49 -9.44 16.95
C SER A 3 0.14 -10.60 16.02
N LYS A 4 -0.70 -11.54 16.48
CA LYS A 4 -1.21 -12.65 15.64
C LYS A 4 -1.88 -12.14 14.36
N ASN A 5 -2.69 -11.10 14.49
CA ASN A 5 -3.35 -10.44 13.36
C ASN A 5 -2.34 -9.73 12.44
N GLY A 6 -1.25 -9.19 13.01
CA GLY A 6 -0.11 -8.70 12.24
C GLY A 6 0.52 -9.81 11.39
N LEU A 7 0.79 -10.99 11.97
CA LEU A 7 1.33 -12.14 11.22
C LEU A 7 0.40 -12.60 10.10
N VAL A 8 -0.92 -12.65 10.34
CA VAL A 8 -1.91 -12.94 9.29
C VAL A 8 -1.78 -11.97 8.12
N SER A 9 -1.61 -10.67 8.39
CA SER A 9 -1.41 -9.68 7.33
C SER A 9 -0.10 -9.88 6.57
N VAL A 10 0.97 -10.32 7.22
CA VAL A 10 2.25 -10.65 6.56
C VAL A 10 2.05 -11.81 5.57
N TYR A 11 1.37 -12.89 5.98
CA TYR A 11 1.08 -14.01 5.09
C TYR A 11 0.22 -13.59 3.90
N GLY A 12 -0.83 -12.78 4.12
CA GLY A 12 -1.66 -12.26 3.05
C GLY A 12 -0.88 -11.41 2.05
N LEU A 13 -0.05 -10.49 2.52
CA LEU A 13 0.79 -9.65 1.65
C LEU A 13 1.78 -10.50 0.84
N LEU A 14 2.52 -11.39 1.50
CA LEU A 14 3.51 -12.24 0.83
C LEU A 14 2.87 -13.15 -0.21
N LEU A 15 1.67 -13.69 0.07
CA LEU A 15 0.89 -14.44 -0.90
C LEU A 15 0.60 -13.57 -2.15
N GLY A 16 0.18 -12.32 -1.97
CA GLY A 16 -0.06 -11.43 -3.11
C GLY A 16 1.20 -11.13 -3.94
N ILE A 17 2.32 -10.84 -3.28
CA ILE A 17 3.60 -10.51 -3.95
C ILE A 17 4.20 -11.74 -4.66
N PHE A 18 3.93 -12.94 -4.18
CA PHE A 18 4.48 -14.19 -4.72
C PHE A 18 4.15 -14.41 -6.21
N VAL A 19 3.10 -13.78 -6.74
CA VAL A 19 2.80 -13.79 -8.17
C VAL A 19 3.96 -13.28 -9.03
N LEU A 20 4.77 -12.33 -8.52
CA LEU A 20 5.96 -11.84 -9.22
C LEU A 20 6.99 -12.94 -9.40
N PHE A 21 7.19 -13.78 -8.37
CA PHE A 21 8.12 -14.90 -8.45
C PHE A 21 7.68 -15.93 -9.49
N ILE A 22 6.37 -16.23 -9.55
CA ILE A 22 5.79 -17.11 -10.57
C ILE A 22 6.05 -16.53 -11.97
N ILE A 23 5.75 -15.24 -12.18
CA ILE A 23 5.94 -14.55 -13.46
C ILE A 23 7.42 -14.52 -13.88
N LEU A 24 8.34 -14.30 -12.95
CA LEU A 24 9.78 -14.27 -13.21
C LEU A 24 10.38 -15.66 -13.50
N LEU A 25 9.79 -16.73 -12.95
CA LEU A 25 10.21 -18.11 -13.23
C LEU A 25 9.61 -18.69 -14.52
N LEU A 26 8.54 -18.10 -15.04
CA LEU A 26 7.83 -18.56 -16.23
C LEU A 26 8.63 -18.53 -17.55
N PRO A 27 9.67 -17.69 -17.76
CA PRO A 27 10.43 -17.69 -18.99
C PRO A 27 11.86 -18.19 -18.77
N ASN A 28 12.11 -19.49 -19.04
CA ASN A 28 13.29 -19.96 -19.79
C ASN A 28 13.34 -21.49 -19.98
N THR A 29 12.61 -22.31 -19.21
CA THR A 29 12.71 -23.79 -19.31
C THR A 29 11.48 -24.50 -19.86
N ILE A 30 10.26 -23.98 -19.66
CA ILE A 30 9.01 -24.71 -20.01
C ILE A 30 8.33 -24.13 -21.27
N LEU A 31 8.37 -22.81 -21.48
CA LEU A 31 7.67 -22.17 -22.61
C LEU A 31 8.37 -22.34 -23.97
N SER A 32 9.70 -22.48 -24.00
CA SER A 32 10.42 -22.72 -25.26
C SER A 32 10.08 -24.09 -25.86
N ALA A 33 9.59 -25.03 -25.04
CA ALA A 33 9.22 -26.38 -25.47
C ALA A 33 7.82 -26.46 -26.12
N TYR A 34 6.94 -25.48 -25.89
CA TYR A 34 5.51 -25.60 -26.26
C TYR A 34 4.96 -24.49 -27.17
N SER A 35 5.75 -23.51 -27.61
CA SER A 35 5.34 -22.46 -28.58
C SER A 35 4.03 -21.73 -28.22
N THR A 36 3.66 -21.70 -26.94
CA THR A 36 2.49 -20.95 -26.45
C THR A 36 2.98 -19.68 -25.75
N ASN A 37 2.63 -18.51 -26.31
CA ASN A 37 2.87 -17.23 -25.65
C ASN A 37 1.95 -17.08 -24.44
N VAL A 38 2.34 -17.63 -23.30
CA VAL A 38 1.64 -17.40 -22.02
C VAL A 38 1.81 -15.92 -21.65
N ASN A 39 0.72 -15.17 -21.67
CA ASN A 39 0.71 -13.75 -21.34
C ASN A 39 0.76 -13.54 -19.81
N THR A 40 1.72 -12.74 -19.34
CA THR A 40 1.86 -12.31 -17.94
C THR A 40 0.55 -11.85 -17.31
N PHE A 41 -0.30 -11.16 -18.07
CA PHE A 41 -1.61 -10.70 -17.64
C PHE A 41 -2.54 -11.86 -17.25
N HIS A 42 -2.61 -12.91 -18.06
CA HIS A 42 -3.46 -14.07 -17.78
C HIS A 42 -2.99 -14.84 -16.54
N VAL A 43 -1.67 -15.00 -16.40
CA VAL A 43 -1.08 -15.64 -15.21
C VAL A 43 -1.41 -14.85 -13.96
N PHE A 44 -1.21 -13.53 -13.99
CA PHE A 44 -1.52 -12.65 -12.87
C PHE A 44 -3.01 -12.74 -12.47
N PHE A 45 -3.91 -12.65 -13.45
CA PHE A 45 -5.35 -12.66 -13.20
C PHE A 45 -5.83 -14.01 -12.66
N PHE A 46 -5.36 -15.11 -13.24
CA PHE A 46 -5.68 -16.45 -12.76
C PHE A 46 -5.17 -16.69 -11.33
N TYR A 47 -3.92 -16.29 -11.05
CA TYR A 47 -3.35 -16.36 -9.71
C TYR A 47 -4.19 -15.55 -8.71
N ALA A 48 -4.54 -14.31 -9.06
CA ALA A 48 -5.34 -13.43 -8.21
C ALA A 48 -6.71 -14.03 -7.86
N ILE A 49 -7.38 -14.66 -8.83
CA ILE A 49 -8.66 -15.35 -8.59
C ILE A 49 -8.45 -16.51 -7.60
N ILE A 50 -7.49 -17.39 -7.88
CA ILE A 50 -7.23 -18.56 -7.03
C ILE A 50 -6.86 -18.13 -5.61
N SER A 51 -5.92 -17.20 -5.46
CA SER A 51 -5.48 -16.75 -4.13
C SER A 51 -6.64 -16.16 -3.32
N ASN A 52 -7.55 -15.40 -3.95
CA ASN A 52 -8.73 -14.86 -3.28
C ASN A 52 -9.71 -15.97 -2.85
N VAL A 53 -9.96 -16.95 -3.73
CA VAL A 53 -10.81 -18.11 -3.40
C VAL A 53 -10.22 -18.90 -2.22
N LEU A 54 -8.92 -19.19 -2.25
CA LEU A 54 -8.25 -19.90 -1.15
C LEU A 54 -8.32 -19.11 0.16
N VAL A 55 -8.03 -17.81 0.14
CA VAL A 55 -8.13 -16.95 1.33
C VAL A 55 -9.55 -16.97 1.91
N ARG A 56 -10.59 -16.96 1.05
CA ARG A 56 -11.99 -17.04 1.46
C ARG A 56 -12.38 -18.39 2.06
N ILE A 57 -11.84 -19.49 1.54
CA ILE A 57 -12.13 -20.84 2.03
C ILE A 57 -11.49 -21.07 3.41
N PHE A 58 -10.21 -20.70 3.56
CA PHE A 58 -9.42 -21.02 4.75
C PHE A 58 -9.60 -20.04 5.91
N ASN A 59 -10.09 -18.83 5.67
CA ASN A 59 -10.21 -17.80 6.71
C ASN A 59 -11.67 -17.34 6.90
N ARG A 60 -12.03 -16.96 8.14
CA ARG A 60 -13.36 -16.45 8.48
C ARG A 60 -13.27 -15.19 9.35
N GLY A 61 -14.37 -14.46 9.45
CA GLY A 61 -14.50 -13.30 10.36
C GLY A 61 -13.43 -12.23 10.15
N VAL A 62 -12.82 -11.78 11.24
CA VAL A 62 -11.78 -10.72 11.24
C VAL A 62 -10.51 -11.18 10.53
N VAL A 63 -10.10 -12.45 10.72
CA VAL A 63 -8.91 -13.03 10.07
C VAL A 63 -9.04 -12.98 8.56
N TYR A 64 -10.22 -13.34 8.02
CA TYR A 64 -10.50 -13.21 6.59
C TYR A 64 -10.35 -11.77 6.09
N LYS A 65 -10.95 -10.79 6.79
CA LYS A 65 -10.87 -9.38 6.38
C LYS A 65 -9.43 -8.89 6.30
N ILE A 66 -8.63 -9.19 7.32
CA ILE A 66 -7.21 -8.82 7.38
C ILE A 66 -6.42 -9.49 6.25
N CYS A 67 -6.56 -10.81 6.11
CA CYS A 67 -5.84 -11.58 5.10
C CYS A 67 -6.21 -11.13 3.67
N ALA A 68 -7.50 -10.88 3.40
CA ALA A 68 -7.97 -10.43 2.10
C ALA A 68 -7.50 -9.01 1.75
N GLN A 69 -7.51 -8.06 2.71
CA GLN A 69 -7.00 -6.72 2.49
C GLN A 69 -5.48 -6.72 2.27
N ALA A 70 -4.73 -7.53 3.03
CA ALA A 70 -3.29 -7.67 2.84
C ALA A 70 -2.96 -8.36 1.49
N LEU A 71 -3.71 -9.40 1.10
CA LEU A 71 -3.60 -10.03 -0.21
C LEU A 71 -3.86 -9.03 -1.33
N PHE A 72 -4.92 -8.22 -1.23
CA PHE A 72 -5.23 -7.16 -2.19
C PHE A 72 -4.05 -6.19 -2.33
N LEU A 73 -3.49 -5.72 -1.21
CA LEU A 73 -2.32 -4.83 -1.22
C LEU A 73 -1.08 -5.51 -1.83
N GLY A 74 -0.87 -6.81 -1.60
CA GLY A 74 0.23 -7.57 -2.18
C GLY A 74 0.09 -7.78 -3.69
N LEU A 75 -1.12 -8.08 -4.16
CA LEU A 75 -1.44 -8.17 -5.59
C LEU A 75 -1.29 -6.80 -6.26
N ALA A 76 -1.79 -5.73 -5.64
CA ALA A 76 -1.63 -4.37 -6.14
C ALA A 76 -0.16 -3.96 -6.21
N MET A 77 0.64 -4.27 -5.18
CA MET A 77 2.09 -4.07 -5.18
C MET A 77 2.75 -4.79 -6.36
N ALA A 78 2.40 -6.06 -6.57
CA ALA A 78 2.89 -6.84 -7.70
C ALA A 78 2.51 -6.22 -9.06
N ALA A 79 1.26 -5.79 -9.22
CA ALA A 79 0.82 -5.08 -10.42
C ALA A 79 1.60 -3.77 -10.63
N GLY A 80 1.78 -2.98 -9.57
CA GLY A 80 2.57 -1.75 -9.59
C GLY A 80 4.02 -1.99 -10.04
N CYS A 81 4.67 -3.04 -9.53
CA CYS A 81 5.99 -3.47 -9.97
C CYS A 81 6.00 -3.85 -11.46
N LEU A 82 5.07 -4.70 -11.91
CA LEU A 82 4.99 -5.10 -13.32
C LEU A 82 4.81 -3.88 -14.24
N ILE A 83 3.93 -2.95 -13.89
CA ILE A 83 3.74 -1.71 -14.65
C ILE A 83 5.02 -0.87 -14.66
N SER A 84 5.67 -0.70 -13.51
CA SER A 84 6.88 0.12 -13.37
C SER A 84 8.05 -0.39 -14.23
N PHE A 85 8.19 -1.71 -14.36
CA PHE A 85 9.32 -2.32 -15.07
C PHE A 85 9.01 -2.71 -16.52
N GLN A 86 7.77 -3.10 -16.84
CA GLN A 86 7.43 -3.69 -18.14
C GLN A 86 6.53 -2.81 -19.01
N ALA A 87 5.78 -1.85 -18.43
CA ALA A 87 4.89 -1.01 -19.22
C ALA A 87 5.65 0.07 -20.00
N PRO A 88 5.01 0.68 -21.02
CA PRO A 88 5.56 1.84 -21.71
C PRO A 88 5.92 2.96 -20.73
N SER A 89 6.89 3.81 -21.11
CA SER A 89 7.44 4.86 -20.24
C SER A 89 6.39 5.75 -19.59
N SER A 90 5.33 6.10 -20.34
CA SER A 90 4.20 6.90 -19.89
C SER A 90 3.31 6.25 -18.81
N TRP A 91 3.42 4.94 -18.59
CA TRP A 91 2.66 4.20 -17.57
C TRP A 91 3.46 3.92 -16.30
N LYS A 92 4.79 4.04 -16.35
CA LYS A 92 5.65 3.74 -15.21
C LYS A 92 5.31 4.58 -13.96
N PRO A 93 5.01 5.90 -14.07
CA PRO A 93 4.61 6.68 -12.90
C PRO A 93 3.35 6.15 -12.21
N PHE A 94 2.38 5.63 -12.97
CA PHE A 94 1.19 4.98 -12.39
C PHE A 94 1.55 3.71 -11.61
N GLY A 95 2.54 2.95 -12.09
CA GLY A 95 3.11 1.81 -11.36
C GLY A 95 3.74 2.23 -10.02
N TRP A 96 4.53 3.31 -10.03
CA TRP A 96 5.14 3.87 -8.81
C TRP A 96 4.09 4.38 -7.82
N TYR A 97 3.06 5.06 -8.30
CA TYR A 97 1.92 5.49 -7.50
C TYR A 97 1.25 4.29 -6.79
N ILE A 98 0.98 3.20 -7.51
CA ILE A 98 0.39 1.98 -6.90
C ILE A 98 1.31 1.41 -5.81
N ILE A 99 2.62 1.36 -6.06
CA ILE A 99 3.61 0.92 -5.07
C ILE A 99 3.56 1.81 -3.81
N VAL A 100 3.60 3.13 -3.97
CA VAL A 100 3.54 4.08 -2.84
C VAL A 100 2.24 3.90 -2.04
N MET A 101 1.10 3.81 -2.71
CA MET A 101 -0.21 3.58 -2.09
C MET A 101 -0.22 2.28 -1.28
N THR A 102 0.31 1.21 -1.85
CA THR A 102 0.33 -0.10 -1.19
C THR A 102 1.29 -0.17 -0.01
N ILE A 103 2.46 0.47 -0.11
CA ILE A 103 3.37 0.65 1.03
C ILE A 103 2.67 1.40 2.16
N PHE A 104 2.06 2.55 1.89
CA PHE A 104 1.39 3.37 2.90
C PHE A 104 0.31 2.59 3.65
N HIS A 105 -0.63 1.99 2.93
CA HIS A 105 -1.76 1.29 3.54
C HIS A 105 -1.34 0.03 4.31
N TYR A 106 -0.36 -0.71 3.80
CA TYR A 106 0.14 -1.91 4.48
C TYR A 106 0.98 -1.55 5.72
N SER A 107 1.92 -0.62 5.58
CA SER A 107 2.83 -0.21 6.65
C SER A 107 2.07 0.43 7.82
N GLU A 108 0.96 1.11 7.54
CA GLU A 108 0.07 1.68 8.55
C GLU A 108 -0.53 0.58 9.44
N PHE A 109 -1.14 -0.46 8.83
CA PHE A 109 -1.68 -1.60 9.56
C PHE A 109 -0.59 -2.33 10.35
N LEU A 110 0.55 -2.60 9.71
CA LEU A 110 1.65 -3.32 10.33
C LEU A 110 2.21 -2.54 11.53
N SER A 111 2.35 -1.22 11.41
CA SER A 111 2.84 -0.36 12.50
C SER A 111 1.92 -0.39 13.71
N ILE A 112 0.59 -0.35 13.54
CA ILE A 112 -0.35 -0.53 14.65
C ILE A 112 -0.26 -1.94 15.23
N SER A 113 -0.07 -2.95 14.38
CA SER A 113 0.01 -4.34 14.85
C SER A 113 1.20 -4.60 15.79
N VAL A 114 2.23 -3.75 15.71
CA VAL A 114 3.42 -3.77 16.57
C VAL A 114 3.32 -2.77 17.71
N CYS A 115 2.87 -1.55 17.44
CA CYS A 115 2.93 -0.43 18.39
C CYS A 115 1.72 -0.33 19.30
N ASN A 116 0.52 -0.64 18.80
CA ASN A 116 -0.72 -0.59 19.56
C ASN A 116 -1.70 -1.69 19.13
N PRO A 117 -1.37 -2.98 19.36
CA PRO A 117 -2.20 -4.10 18.88
C PRO A 117 -3.59 -4.14 19.52
N LYS A 118 -3.82 -3.43 20.63
CA LYS A 118 -5.12 -3.35 21.31
C LYS A 118 -6.19 -2.63 20.46
N THR A 119 -5.77 -1.70 19.61
CA THR A 119 -6.66 -0.93 18.73
C THR A 119 -6.64 -1.44 17.29
N LEU A 120 -5.96 -2.56 17.02
CA LEU A 120 -5.80 -3.08 15.67
C LEU A 120 -7.11 -3.69 15.15
N THR A 121 -7.60 -3.16 14.04
CA THR A 121 -8.80 -3.66 13.37
C THR A 121 -8.56 -3.73 11.85
N PRO A 122 -9.45 -4.37 11.07
CA PRO A 122 -9.37 -4.32 9.61
C PRO A 122 -9.42 -2.90 9.02
N SER A 123 -9.96 -1.91 9.74
CA SER A 123 -9.93 -0.51 9.28
C SER A 123 -8.57 0.15 9.47
N SER A 124 -7.65 -0.45 10.24
CA SER A 124 -6.28 0.07 10.43
C SER A 124 -5.41 0.05 9.16
N PHE A 125 -5.84 -0.66 8.09
CA PHE A 125 -5.25 -0.50 6.75
C PHE A 125 -5.55 0.86 6.12
N MET A 126 -6.53 1.61 6.65
CA MET A 126 -6.97 2.90 6.15
C MET A 126 -7.42 2.92 4.69
N LEU A 127 -7.82 1.77 4.13
CA LEU A 127 -8.26 1.65 2.74
C LEU A 127 -9.60 2.34 2.46
N ASN A 128 -10.50 2.36 3.44
CA ASN A 128 -11.83 2.95 3.29
C ASN A 128 -12.01 4.05 4.34
N HIS A 129 -11.70 5.29 3.94
CA HIS A 129 -11.78 6.45 4.83
C HIS A 129 -13.12 7.17 4.73
N SER A 130 -13.59 7.45 3.51
CA SER A 130 -14.89 8.07 3.23
C SER A 130 -15.24 7.94 1.76
N ILE A 131 -16.51 8.18 1.41
CA ILE A 131 -16.95 8.26 0.01
C ILE A 131 -16.20 9.38 -0.72
N ALA A 132 -16.04 10.55 -0.09
CA ALA A 132 -15.32 11.69 -0.67
C ALA A 132 -13.86 11.36 -1.00
N TYR A 133 -13.19 10.60 -0.12
CA TYR A 133 -11.84 10.09 -0.38
C TYR A 133 -11.81 9.16 -1.61
N GLY A 134 -12.79 8.25 -1.73
CA GLY A 134 -12.91 7.38 -2.89
C GLY A 134 -13.13 8.16 -4.19
N VAL A 135 -13.98 9.19 -4.17
CA VAL A 135 -14.20 10.08 -5.31
C VAL A 135 -12.92 10.81 -5.70
N ALA A 136 -12.19 11.38 -4.74
CA ALA A 136 -10.92 12.07 -4.98
C ALA A 136 -9.86 11.15 -5.63
N ALA A 137 -9.74 9.91 -5.14
CA ALA A 137 -8.86 8.92 -5.74
C ALA A 137 -9.27 8.60 -7.19
N MET A 138 -10.56 8.34 -7.43
CA MET A 138 -11.07 8.06 -8.79
C MET A 138 -10.87 9.25 -9.73
N THR A 139 -11.04 10.49 -9.27
CA THR A 139 -10.77 11.67 -10.10
C THR A 139 -9.31 11.81 -10.46
N SER A 140 -8.37 11.48 -9.57
CA SER A 140 -6.94 11.47 -9.90
C SER A 140 -6.59 10.44 -10.98
N TRP A 141 -7.23 9.27 -10.96
CA TRP A 141 -7.02 8.24 -11.98
C TRP A 141 -7.61 8.66 -13.32
N LEU A 142 -8.82 9.22 -13.30
CA LEU A 142 -9.45 9.77 -14.50
C LEU A 142 -8.58 10.88 -15.11
N GLU A 143 -8.08 11.80 -14.28
CA GLU A 143 -7.14 12.82 -14.71
C GLU A 143 -5.90 12.20 -15.38
N TYR A 144 -5.25 11.24 -14.72
CA TYR A 144 -4.06 10.57 -15.28
C TYR A 144 -4.35 9.97 -16.67
N LEU A 145 -5.50 9.30 -16.83
CA LEU A 145 -5.92 8.70 -18.10
C LEU A 145 -6.22 9.76 -19.17
N LEU A 146 -6.85 10.87 -18.81
CA LEU A 146 -7.13 11.97 -19.74
C LEU A 146 -5.82 12.60 -20.22
N TRP A 147 -4.88 12.89 -19.33
CA TRP A 147 -3.56 13.40 -19.72
C TRP A 147 -2.81 12.39 -20.59
N TYR A 148 -2.85 11.10 -20.26
CA TYR A 148 -2.24 10.07 -21.09
C TYR A 148 -2.85 10.01 -22.49
N TYR A 149 -4.17 10.18 -22.63
CA TYR A 149 -4.86 10.14 -23.91
C TYR A 149 -4.61 11.41 -24.76
N PHE A 150 -4.70 12.59 -24.16
CA PHE A 150 -4.60 13.87 -24.89
C PHE A 150 -3.17 14.39 -25.01
N LEU A 151 -2.32 14.15 -24.02
CA LEU A 151 -0.98 14.72 -23.89
C LEU A 151 0.02 13.67 -23.33
N PRO A 152 0.24 12.54 -24.03
CA PRO A 152 1.04 11.41 -23.53
C PRO A 152 2.48 11.79 -23.18
N ASP A 153 3.06 12.77 -23.89
CA ASP A 153 4.43 13.25 -23.67
C ASP A 153 4.63 13.81 -22.26
N MET A 154 3.59 14.41 -21.66
CA MET A 154 3.65 14.91 -20.29
C MET A 154 3.90 13.78 -19.28
N LYS A 155 3.45 12.55 -19.55
CA LYS A 155 3.67 11.40 -18.67
C LYS A 155 5.04 10.75 -18.84
N ASN A 156 5.85 11.22 -19.80
CA ASN A 156 7.24 10.81 -19.96
C ASN A 156 8.23 11.68 -19.18
N ILE A 157 7.80 12.81 -18.61
CA ILE A 157 8.63 13.69 -17.78
C ILE A 157 8.69 13.13 -16.35
N HIS A 158 9.61 12.22 -16.11
CA HIS A 158 9.70 11.47 -14.84
C HIS A 158 10.36 12.28 -13.71
N GLU A 159 11.08 13.35 -14.05
CA GLU A 159 11.83 14.18 -13.11
C GLU A 159 10.91 14.79 -12.04
N ILE A 160 9.72 15.23 -12.45
CA ILE A 160 8.71 15.77 -11.55
C ILE A 160 8.21 14.67 -10.61
N SER A 161 7.90 13.48 -11.15
CA SER A 161 7.45 12.35 -10.35
C SER A 161 8.52 11.87 -9.35
N TYR A 162 9.82 12.05 -9.62
CA TYR A 162 10.86 11.77 -8.63
C TYR A 162 10.77 12.70 -7.40
N VAL A 163 10.40 13.97 -7.58
CA VAL A 163 10.15 14.87 -6.46
C VAL A 163 8.94 14.39 -5.65
N GLY A 164 7.87 13.95 -6.33
CA GLY A 164 6.71 13.32 -5.69
C GLY A 164 7.08 12.09 -4.88
N MET A 165 7.93 11.21 -5.44
CA MET A 165 8.45 10.02 -4.75
C MET A 165 9.26 10.38 -3.49
N VAL A 166 10.06 11.45 -3.53
CA VAL A 166 10.78 11.95 -2.34
C VAL A 166 9.80 12.44 -1.28
N PHE A 167 8.78 13.21 -1.66
CA PHE A 167 7.73 13.67 -0.72
C PHE A 167 7.00 12.49 -0.10
N CYS A 168 6.64 11.48 -0.90
CA CYS A 168 6.04 10.24 -0.42
C CYS A 168 6.97 9.53 0.56
N ALA A 169 8.25 9.32 0.22
CA ALA A 169 9.19 8.61 1.07
C ALA A 169 9.43 9.32 2.42
N VAL A 170 9.64 10.64 2.40
CA VAL A 170 9.83 11.44 3.62
C VAL A 170 8.56 11.45 4.47
N GLY A 171 7.40 11.64 3.83
CA GLY A 171 6.11 11.62 4.51
C GLY A 171 5.78 10.27 5.14
N GLU A 172 6.07 9.17 4.42
CA GLU A 172 5.96 7.80 4.87
C GLU A 172 6.82 7.56 6.12
N ILE A 173 8.12 7.91 6.05
CA ILE A 173 9.05 7.74 7.16
C ILE A 173 8.60 8.54 8.38
N LEU A 174 8.23 9.81 8.20
CA LEU A 174 7.79 10.67 9.31
C LEU A 174 6.50 10.16 9.95
N ARG A 175 5.52 9.72 9.14
CA ARG A 175 4.27 9.09 9.60
C ARG A 175 4.58 7.89 10.48
N LYS A 176 5.40 6.97 10.00
CA LYS A 176 5.73 5.73 10.72
C LYS A 176 6.58 6.02 11.95
N ALA A 177 7.56 6.90 11.86
CA ALA A 177 8.34 7.34 13.01
C ALA A 177 7.44 7.92 14.13
N ALA A 178 6.39 8.67 13.78
CA ALA A 178 5.44 9.19 14.76
C ALA A 178 4.63 8.07 15.44
N ILE A 179 4.15 7.08 14.69
CA ILE A 179 3.45 5.91 15.26
C ILE A 179 4.38 5.13 16.20
N TRP A 180 5.62 4.88 15.76
CA TRP A 180 6.61 4.15 16.52
C TRP A 180 7.09 4.90 17.77
N THR A 181 7.18 6.23 17.71
CA THR A 181 7.57 7.08 18.85
C THR A 181 6.44 7.15 19.89
N ALA A 182 5.17 7.29 19.45
CA ALA A 182 4.04 7.41 20.36
C ALA A 182 3.54 6.07 20.93
N ARG A 183 3.83 4.95 20.26
CA ARG A 183 3.45 3.59 20.69
C ARG A 183 1.94 3.48 20.96
N ASP A 184 1.56 3.03 22.15
CA ASP A 184 0.19 2.86 22.60
C ASP A 184 -0.55 4.18 22.85
N ASN A 185 0.15 5.31 22.84
CA ASN A 185 -0.44 6.66 22.83
C ASN A 185 -0.90 7.09 21.44
N PHE A 186 -0.56 6.34 20.37
CA PHE A 186 -1.08 6.59 19.03
C PHE A 186 -2.37 5.80 18.79
N THR A 187 -3.39 6.49 18.27
CA THR A 187 -4.65 5.90 17.81
C THR A 187 -5.03 6.50 16.44
N HIS A 188 -5.64 5.68 15.57
CA HIS A 188 -6.17 6.19 14.30
C HIS A 188 -7.32 7.17 14.49
N LEU A 189 -8.14 6.95 15.51
CA LEU A 189 -9.25 7.82 15.87
C LEU A 189 -8.83 8.78 16.98
N VAL A 190 -9.20 10.05 16.85
CA VAL A 190 -8.99 11.05 17.89
C VAL A 190 -9.79 10.66 19.12
N GLN A 191 -9.13 10.60 20.28
CA GLN A 191 -9.76 10.24 21.55
C GLN A 191 -10.27 11.50 22.25
N GLN A 192 -11.50 11.43 22.78
CA GLN A 192 -12.11 12.52 23.57
C GLN A 192 -11.90 12.32 25.08
N GLU A 193 -11.62 11.09 25.50
CA GLU A 193 -11.40 10.72 26.90
C GLU A 193 -9.95 10.27 27.11
N LYS A 194 -9.37 10.63 28.26
CA LYS A 194 -8.00 10.25 28.61
C LYS A 194 -7.97 8.87 29.27
N ALA A 195 -7.40 7.89 28.58
CA ALA A 195 -7.11 6.58 29.17
C ALA A 195 -6.04 6.68 30.28
N GLN A 196 -6.09 5.77 31.26
CA GLN A 196 -5.14 5.74 32.38
C GLN A 196 -3.68 5.58 31.92
N THR A 197 -3.45 4.84 30.83
CA THR A 197 -2.12 4.62 30.27
C THR A 197 -1.66 5.74 29.32
N HIS A 198 -2.53 6.73 29.02
CA HIS A 198 -2.22 7.78 28.05
C HIS A 198 -1.30 8.84 28.66
N ALA A 199 -0.10 8.95 28.09
CA ALA A 199 0.93 9.90 28.47
C ALA A 199 1.26 10.87 27.32
N LEU A 200 1.74 12.07 27.69
CA LEU A 200 2.21 13.06 26.72
C LEU A 200 3.56 12.62 26.13
N VAL A 201 3.67 12.66 24.80
CA VAL A 201 4.89 12.30 24.06
C VAL A 201 5.53 13.56 23.48
N THR A 202 6.73 13.91 23.93
CA THR A 202 7.47 15.12 23.50
C THR A 202 8.88 14.83 22.97
N HIS A 203 9.28 13.55 22.89
CA HIS A 203 10.60 13.13 22.42
C HIS A 203 10.55 12.59 20.98
N GLY A 204 11.72 12.32 20.39
CA GLY A 204 11.81 11.85 19.01
C GLY A 204 11.21 12.87 18.02
N VAL A 205 10.46 12.40 17.02
CA VAL A 205 9.84 13.29 16.02
C VAL A 205 8.79 14.25 16.62
N TYR A 206 8.28 13.98 17.83
CA TYR A 206 7.38 14.90 18.54
C TYR A 206 8.11 16.13 19.13
N SER A 207 9.44 16.12 19.16
CA SER A 207 10.23 17.32 19.49
C SER A 207 10.30 18.32 18.33
N TRP A 208 10.06 17.88 17.10
CA TRP A 208 10.09 18.73 15.90
C TRP A 208 8.70 19.29 15.56
N PHE A 209 7.67 18.45 15.67
CA PHE A 209 6.29 18.81 15.38
C PHE A 209 5.37 18.32 16.49
N ARG A 210 4.28 19.05 16.77
CA ARG A 210 3.23 18.56 17.69
C ARG A 210 2.42 17.41 17.09
N HIS A 211 2.28 17.37 15.76
CA HIS A 211 1.51 16.37 15.03
C HIS A 211 2.31 15.75 13.86
N PRO A 212 3.46 15.09 14.12
CA PRO A 212 4.35 14.61 13.07
C PRO A 212 3.67 13.57 12.15
N SER A 213 2.75 12.76 12.69
CA SER A 213 1.97 11.81 11.89
C SER A 213 1.08 12.49 10.83
N TYR A 214 0.53 13.67 11.15
CA TYR A 214 -0.27 14.45 10.20
C TYR A 214 0.62 15.20 9.21
N VAL A 215 1.76 15.74 9.65
CA VAL A 215 2.75 16.36 8.75
C VAL A 215 3.23 15.36 7.70
N GLY A 216 3.61 14.15 8.14
CA GLY A 216 4.04 13.09 7.23
C GLY A 216 2.94 12.70 6.24
N TRP A 217 1.71 12.52 6.73
CA TRP A 217 0.58 12.18 5.87
C TRP A 217 0.25 13.29 4.86
N PHE A 218 0.31 14.55 5.27
CA PHE A 218 0.04 15.71 4.41
C PHE A 218 0.98 15.76 3.21
N TYR A 219 2.29 15.72 3.44
CA TYR A 219 3.28 15.74 2.36
C TYR A 219 3.26 14.45 1.52
N TRP A 220 2.97 13.31 2.14
CA TRP A 220 2.76 12.07 1.41
C TRP A 220 1.58 12.21 0.43
N CYS A 221 0.43 12.73 0.86
CA CYS A 221 -0.73 12.94 -0.01
C CYS A 221 -0.40 13.84 -1.19
N ILE A 222 0.30 14.96 -0.96
CA ILE A 222 0.74 15.85 -2.04
C ILE A 222 1.69 15.11 -2.99
N GLY A 223 2.68 14.40 -2.44
CA GLY A 223 3.65 13.64 -3.22
C GLY A 223 3.02 12.59 -4.14
N THR A 224 1.87 12.01 -3.77
CA THR A 224 1.18 11.04 -4.65
C THR A 224 0.64 11.65 -5.95
N GLN A 225 0.47 12.98 -6.00
CA GLN A 225 -0.09 13.71 -7.14
C GLN A 225 0.96 14.46 -7.96
N VAL A 226 2.22 14.49 -7.49
CA VAL A 226 3.38 15.10 -8.17
C VAL A 226 4.10 14.02 -8.98
#